data_AF-A0A0F2C8V7-F1
#
_entry.id   AF-A0A0F2C8V7-F1
#
_cell.length_a   1.000
_cell.length_b   1.000
_cell.length_c   1.000
_cell.angle_alpha   90.00
_cell.angle_beta   90.00
_cell.angle_gamma   90.00
#
_symmetry.space_group_name_H-M   'P 1'
#
loop_
_entity.id
_entity.type
_entity.pdbx_description
1 polymer ?
#
loop_
_entity_poly.entity_id
_entity_poly.type
_entity_poly.pdbx_seq_one_letter_code
_entity_poly.pdbx_strand_id
1 'polypeptide(L)'
;MLSPPRQPRYGVAMKARFSAGAAALLLVAVLTACGPASDGPSEAGDSSSPSDGASATPDETSTPSPSPSPTSKGVALPTDCRAILSEDVLAQLEGLPLNDAAFGPSGVGTDGTLTCIWADPQADTTSLTTTISVMNRGPALDMLNALAETEGFSCFTPDGGTRCEKTWPNTQYPVTDGRTLFWQDDILIDTRYSNLAPSGYTSSIVENLFG
;
A
#
# COMPACT_ATOMS: atom_id res chain seq x y z
N MET A 1 -37.12 43.33 -17.21
CA MET A 1 -35.71 43.62 -17.50
C MET A 1 -35.08 44.18 -16.22
N LEU A 2 -34.43 43.34 -15.43
CA LEU A 2 -33.83 43.68 -14.15
C LEU A 2 -32.30 43.52 -14.28
N SER A 3 -31.56 44.59 -14.01
CA SER A 3 -30.09 44.62 -14.10
C SER A 3 -29.44 43.75 -13.01
N PRO A 4 -28.32 43.06 -13.29
CA PRO A 4 -27.55 42.35 -12.26
C PRO A 4 -26.64 43.30 -11.46
N PRO A 5 -26.35 43.00 -10.17
CA PRO A 5 -25.40 43.77 -9.38
C PRO A 5 -23.95 43.47 -9.76
N ARG A 6 -23.12 44.52 -9.74
CA ARG A 6 -21.67 44.49 -10.01
C ARG A 6 -20.91 43.75 -8.90
N GLN A 7 -20.05 42.81 -9.27
CA GLN A 7 -19.07 42.21 -8.36
C GLN A 7 -17.84 43.12 -8.16
N PRO A 8 -17.30 43.25 -6.94
CA PRO A 8 -16.03 43.91 -6.70
C PRO A 8 -14.86 42.97 -7.01
N ARG A 9 -13.98 43.41 -7.91
CA ARG A 9 -12.69 42.79 -8.20
C ARG A 9 -11.70 43.11 -7.08
N TYR A 10 -11.37 42.14 -6.25
CA TYR A 10 -10.23 42.23 -5.35
C TYR A 10 -9.00 41.63 -6.02
N GLY A 11 -8.26 42.49 -6.72
CA GLY A 11 -6.87 42.22 -7.10
C GLY A 11 -5.96 42.64 -5.95
N VAL A 12 -5.32 41.67 -5.30
CA VAL A 12 -4.19 41.93 -4.39
C VAL A 12 -2.93 41.44 -5.08
N ALA A 13 -2.18 42.38 -5.61
CA ALA A 13 -0.83 42.16 -6.14
C ALA A 13 0.11 41.87 -4.97
N MET A 14 0.53 40.61 -4.83
CA MET A 14 1.51 40.21 -3.82
C MET A 14 2.91 40.50 -4.35
N LYS A 15 3.55 41.53 -3.80
CA LYS A 15 4.95 41.90 -4.06
C LYS A 15 5.88 40.81 -3.53
N ALA A 16 6.38 39.96 -4.41
CA ALA A 16 7.47 39.04 -4.10
C ALA A 16 8.76 39.85 -3.83
N ARG A 17 9.20 39.89 -2.57
CA ARG A 17 10.52 40.40 -2.20
C ARG A 17 11.52 39.27 -2.31
N PHE A 18 12.36 39.34 -3.34
CA PHE A 18 13.57 38.55 -3.48
C PHE A 18 14.46 38.72 -2.25
N SER A 19 14.88 37.60 -1.65
CA SER A 19 16.02 37.54 -0.74
C SER A 19 16.90 36.40 -1.22
N ALA A 20 18.00 36.78 -1.86
CA ALA A 20 19.06 35.90 -2.31
C ALA A 20 19.89 35.45 -1.10
N GLY A 21 20.01 34.13 -0.92
CA GLY A 21 20.94 33.51 0.04
C GLY A 21 21.86 32.56 -0.71
N ALA A 22 23.07 33.03 -1.02
CA ALA A 22 24.12 32.22 -1.61
C ALA A 22 24.82 31.41 -0.51
N ALA A 23 24.83 30.09 -0.63
CA ALA A 23 25.71 29.22 0.14
C ALA A 23 26.44 28.28 -0.82
N ALA A 24 27.74 28.52 -0.97
CA ALA A 24 28.65 27.74 -1.80
C ALA A 24 28.93 26.39 -1.11
N LEU A 25 28.78 25.29 -1.86
CA LEU A 25 29.23 23.96 -1.46
C LEU A 25 30.31 23.50 -2.43
N LEU A 26 31.55 23.50 -1.94
CA LEU A 26 32.71 22.84 -2.53
C LEU A 26 32.65 21.35 -2.18
N LEU A 27 32.62 20.49 -3.20
CA LEU A 27 32.87 19.05 -3.06
C LEU A 27 33.71 18.58 -4.24
N VAL A 28 35.01 18.35 -3.97
CA VAL A 28 35.92 17.63 -4.85
C VAL A 28 36.19 16.29 -4.18
N ALA A 29 35.74 15.20 -4.80
CA ALA A 29 36.25 13.86 -4.56
C ALA A 29 36.22 13.09 -5.87
N VAL A 30 37.40 13.00 -6.49
CA VAL A 30 37.68 12.16 -7.66
C VAL A 30 38.07 10.79 -7.14
N LEU A 31 37.34 9.75 -7.51
CA LEU A 31 37.79 8.36 -7.38
C LEU A 31 37.58 7.66 -8.73
N THR A 32 38.70 7.57 -9.44
CA THR A 32 38.94 6.74 -10.61
C THR A 32 39.08 5.27 -10.20
N ALA A 33 38.41 4.35 -10.87
CA ALA A 33 38.89 2.97 -11.01
C ALA A 33 38.31 2.31 -12.27
N CYS A 34 39.18 2.16 -13.27
CA CYS A 34 39.02 1.29 -14.44
C CYS A 34 39.05 -0.19 -14.03
N GLY A 35 38.36 -1.03 -14.80
CA GLY A 35 38.62 -2.47 -14.90
C GLY A 35 38.05 -3.01 -16.22
N PRO A 36 38.81 -3.79 -17.02
CA PRO A 36 38.63 -3.87 -18.47
C PRO A 36 37.79 -5.05 -18.98
N ALA A 37 37.32 -4.83 -20.21
CA ALA A 37 37.05 -5.72 -21.34
C ALA A 37 37.20 -7.25 -21.18
N SER A 38 36.27 -7.98 -21.80
CA SER A 38 36.62 -9.08 -22.70
C SER A 38 35.56 -9.26 -23.79
N ASP A 39 35.99 -8.98 -25.03
CA ASP A 39 35.43 -9.40 -26.29
C ASP A 39 35.36 -10.93 -26.40
N GLY A 40 34.43 -11.43 -27.22
CA GLY A 40 34.50 -12.80 -27.72
C GLY A 40 33.20 -13.31 -28.33
N PRO A 41 33.05 -13.26 -29.67
CA PRO A 41 31.92 -13.83 -30.39
C PRO A 41 32.16 -15.31 -30.77
N SER A 42 31.08 -16.06 -30.99
CA SER A 42 31.05 -17.31 -31.79
C SER A 42 29.60 -17.53 -32.23
N GLU A 43 29.23 -17.25 -33.48
CA GLU A 43 29.20 -18.22 -34.62
C GLU A 43 28.56 -19.57 -34.24
N ALA A 44 27.34 -19.87 -34.69
CA ALA A 44 26.93 -20.29 -36.03
C ALA A 44 26.90 -21.82 -36.18
N GLY A 45 25.78 -22.33 -36.69
CA GLY A 45 25.57 -23.73 -37.09
C GLY A 45 25.37 -24.69 -35.89
N ASP A 46 24.62 -25.77 -35.98
CA ASP A 46 24.31 -26.55 -37.15
C ASP A 46 22.98 -27.29 -36.94
N SER A 47 22.31 -27.53 -38.06
CA SER A 47 21.04 -28.23 -38.16
C SER A 47 21.37 -29.69 -38.49
N SER A 48 20.95 -30.64 -37.66
CA SER A 48 20.87 -32.04 -38.10
C SER A 48 19.84 -32.82 -37.30
N SER A 49 18.73 -33.12 -37.98
CA SER A 49 17.83 -34.23 -37.66
C SER A 49 18.53 -35.56 -37.93
N PRO A 50 18.27 -36.58 -37.11
CA PRO A 50 17.69 -37.80 -37.68
C PRO A 50 16.50 -38.34 -36.89
N SER A 51 15.51 -38.81 -37.66
CA SER A 51 14.50 -39.78 -37.23
C SER A 51 15.17 -41.10 -36.87
N ASP A 52 14.77 -41.68 -35.74
CA ASP A 52 14.74 -43.13 -35.56
C ASP A 52 13.55 -43.52 -34.69
N GLY A 53 12.75 -44.44 -35.23
CA GLY A 53 11.58 -44.99 -34.57
C GLY A 53 11.97 -46.03 -33.52
N ALA A 54 11.32 -45.95 -32.36
CA ALA A 54 11.13 -47.09 -31.48
C ALA A 54 9.72 -46.98 -30.89
N SER A 55 8.89 -47.95 -31.24
CA SER A 55 7.55 -48.15 -30.70
C SER A 55 7.69 -48.59 -29.24
N ALA A 56 7.38 -47.70 -28.30
CA ALA A 56 7.24 -48.03 -26.89
C ALA A 56 5.75 -48.18 -26.58
N THR A 57 5.38 -49.37 -26.10
CA THR A 57 4.09 -49.67 -25.48
C THR A 57 3.78 -48.63 -24.39
N PRO A 58 2.55 -48.09 -24.28
CA PRO A 58 2.22 -47.18 -23.20
C PRO A 58 2.17 -47.96 -21.88
N ASP A 59 3.14 -47.73 -21.00
CA ASP A 59 2.98 -48.01 -19.57
C ASP A 59 1.86 -47.10 -19.06
N GLU A 60 0.81 -47.71 -18.49
CA GLU A 60 -0.26 -47.00 -17.81
C GLU A 60 0.34 -46.19 -16.66
N THR A 61 0.61 -44.92 -16.93
CA THR A 61 0.95 -43.93 -15.93
C THR A 61 -0.29 -43.75 -15.07
N SER A 62 -0.29 -44.33 -13.88
CA SER A 62 -1.27 -44.05 -12.85
C SER A 62 -1.19 -42.56 -12.50
N THR A 63 -2.10 -41.78 -13.07
CA THR A 63 -2.26 -40.34 -12.80
C THR A 63 -2.43 -40.14 -11.29
N PRO A 64 -1.59 -39.31 -10.63
CA PRO A 64 -1.80 -38.97 -9.24
C PRO A 64 -3.17 -38.29 -9.12
N SER A 65 -4.06 -38.88 -8.33
CA SER A 65 -5.34 -38.27 -8.00
C SER A 65 -5.08 -36.98 -7.23
N PRO A 66 -5.70 -35.84 -7.61
CA PRO A 66 -5.53 -34.60 -6.84
C PRO A 66 -6.08 -34.83 -5.43
N SER A 67 -5.19 -34.80 -4.43
CA SER A 67 -5.60 -34.74 -3.04
C SER A 67 -6.36 -33.44 -2.80
N PRO A 68 -7.52 -33.45 -2.11
CA PRO A 68 -8.21 -32.22 -1.79
C PRO A 68 -7.28 -31.33 -0.93
N SER A 69 -7.00 -30.13 -1.44
CA SER A 69 -6.29 -29.11 -0.68
C SER A 69 -7.15 -28.72 0.54
N PRO A 70 -6.58 -28.55 1.74
CA PRO A 70 -7.36 -28.14 2.90
C PRO A 70 -8.06 -26.81 2.60
N THR A 71 -9.38 -26.79 2.72
CA THR A 71 -10.14 -25.54 2.72
C THR A 71 -9.79 -24.81 4.01
N SER A 72 -8.97 -23.76 3.93
CA SER A 72 -8.68 -22.91 5.07
C SER A 72 -10.01 -22.40 5.65
N LYS A 73 -10.17 -22.52 6.97
CA LYS A 73 -11.29 -21.90 7.67
C LYS A 73 -11.13 -20.40 7.49
N GLY A 74 -12.04 -19.77 6.76
CA GLY A 74 -11.97 -18.34 6.47
C GLY A 74 -11.81 -17.50 7.74
N VAL A 75 -10.96 -16.47 7.66
CA VAL A 75 -10.75 -15.50 8.73
C VAL A 75 -12.02 -14.66 8.87
N ALA A 76 -12.51 -14.51 10.10
CA ALA A 76 -13.69 -13.69 10.37
C ALA A 76 -13.33 -12.21 10.40
N LEU A 77 -14.19 -11.35 9.85
CA LEU A 77 -13.99 -9.91 9.96
C LEU A 77 -14.10 -9.46 11.42
N PRO A 78 -13.18 -8.60 11.90
CA PRO A 78 -13.27 -8.02 13.23
C PRO A 78 -14.50 -7.12 13.33
N THR A 79 -14.97 -6.92 14.57
CA THR A 79 -16.14 -6.06 14.84
C THR A 79 -15.84 -4.92 15.81
N ASP A 80 -14.61 -4.85 16.32
CA ASP A 80 -14.16 -3.87 17.30
C ASP A 80 -12.82 -3.26 16.87
N CYS A 81 -12.82 -1.94 16.69
CA CYS A 81 -11.66 -1.16 16.27
C CYS A 81 -10.53 -1.10 17.28
N ARG A 82 -10.80 -1.31 18.57
CA ARG A 82 -9.74 -1.36 19.59
C ARG A 82 -9.14 -2.75 19.66
N ALA A 83 -9.96 -3.79 19.48
CA ALA A 83 -9.50 -5.18 19.56
C ALA A 83 -8.55 -5.60 18.43
N ILE A 84 -8.50 -4.85 17.32
CA ILE A 84 -7.52 -5.08 16.25
C ILE A 84 -6.14 -4.51 16.57
N LEU A 85 -5.97 -3.79 17.68
CA LEU A 85 -4.73 -3.12 18.05
C LEU A 85 -4.18 -3.63 19.39
N SER A 86 -2.86 -3.67 19.50
CA SER A 86 -2.15 -3.93 20.74
C SER A 86 -2.25 -2.73 21.67
N GLU A 87 -2.01 -2.96 22.96
CA GLU A 87 -2.01 -1.90 23.97
C GLU A 87 -1.00 -0.79 23.64
N ASP A 88 0.19 -1.14 23.14
CA ASP A 88 1.24 -0.17 22.76
C ASP A 88 0.83 0.71 21.57
N VAL A 89 0.06 0.18 20.62
CA VAL A 89 -0.46 0.96 19.50
C VAL A 89 -1.63 1.83 19.97
N LEU A 90 -2.50 1.30 20.84
CA LEU A 90 -3.60 2.07 21.43
C LEU A 90 -3.09 3.25 22.27
N ALA A 91 -1.99 3.08 23.00
CA ALA A 91 -1.36 4.14 23.78
C ALA A 91 -0.91 5.33 22.89
N GLN A 92 -0.44 5.06 21.67
CA GLN A 92 -0.05 6.11 20.71
C GLN A 92 -1.26 6.89 20.16
N LEU A 93 -2.47 6.33 20.28
CA LEU A 93 -3.73 6.94 19.84
C LEU A 93 -4.51 7.58 20.98
N GLU A 94 -3.94 7.63 22.19
CA GLU A 94 -4.59 8.27 23.33
C GLU A 94 -4.90 9.74 23.06
N GLY A 95 -6.08 10.18 23.50
CA GLY A 95 -6.58 11.53 23.27
C GLY A 95 -7.22 11.76 21.90
N LEU A 96 -7.10 10.83 20.95
CA LEU A 96 -7.80 10.89 19.66
C LEU A 96 -9.15 10.17 19.75
N PRO A 97 -10.28 10.87 19.52
CA PRO A 97 -11.58 10.24 19.38
C PRO A 97 -11.57 9.11 18.34
N LEU A 98 -12.17 7.98 18.72
CA LEU A 98 -12.44 6.86 17.84
C LEU A 98 -13.88 6.97 17.33
N ASN A 99 -14.05 6.90 16.01
CA ASN A 99 -15.34 6.80 15.32
C ASN A 99 -16.29 7.98 15.59
N ASP A 100 -15.73 9.19 15.74
CA ASP A 100 -16.55 10.40 15.80
C ASP A 100 -17.25 10.63 14.44
N ALA A 101 -18.57 10.80 14.48
CA ALA A 101 -19.41 10.91 13.30
C ALA A 101 -19.07 12.13 12.41
N ALA A 102 -18.37 13.13 12.94
CA ALA A 102 -17.87 14.27 12.16
C ALA A 102 -16.90 13.84 11.05
N PHE A 103 -16.24 12.68 11.20
CA PHE A 103 -15.28 12.15 10.23
C PHE A 103 -15.88 11.10 9.28
N GLY A 104 -17.18 10.85 9.38
CA GLY A 104 -17.93 10.00 8.47
C GLY A 104 -18.36 8.66 9.05
N PRO A 105 -18.94 7.78 8.20
CA PRO A 105 -19.41 6.46 8.62
C PRO A 105 -18.28 5.57 9.13
N SER A 106 -18.52 4.90 10.25
CA SER A 106 -17.56 4.01 10.91
C SER A 106 -18.27 2.88 11.66
N GLY A 107 -17.51 1.94 12.21
CA GLY A 107 -18.02 0.70 12.80
C GLY A 107 -18.25 -0.40 11.78
N VAL A 108 -19.06 -1.39 12.15
CA VAL A 108 -19.38 -2.55 11.30
C VAL A 108 -20.46 -2.18 10.29
N GLY A 109 -20.13 -2.26 9.00
CA GLY A 109 -21.05 -2.09 7.89
C GLY A 109 -22.04 -3.25 7.72
N THR A 110 -23.06 -3.04 6.89
CA THR A 110 -24.07 -4.08 6.60
C THR A 110 -23.51 -5.31 5.87
N ASP A 111 -22.37 -5.14 5.20
CA ASP A 111 -21.60 -6.16 4.51
C ASP A 111 -20.54 -6.83 5.43
N GLY A 112 -20.48 -6.43 6.71
CA GLY A 112 -19.51 -6.91 7.68
C GLY A 112 -18.18 -6.15 7.68
N THR A 113 -17.95 -5.23 6.73
CA THR A 113 -16.74 -4.43 6.66
C THR A 113 -16.58 -3.60 7.93
N LEU A 114 -15.40 -3.64 8.57
CA LEU A 114 -15.09 -2.80 9.73
C LEU A 114 -14.37 -1.53 9.26
N THR A 115 -14.92 -0.37 9.59
CA THR A 115 -14.25 0.93 9.38
C THR A 115 -13.92 1.57 10.72
N CYS A 116 -12.66 1.90 10.92
CA CYS A 116 -12.15 2.51 12.14
C CYS A 116 -11.52 3.86 11.81
N ILE A 117 -11.91 4.91 12.54
CA ILE A 117 -11.43 6.27 12.30
C ILE A 117 -10.92 6.84 13.61
N TRP A 118 -9.63 7.12 13.70
CA TRP A 118 -9.05 7.97 14.74
C TRP A 118 -8.74 9.32 14.14
N ALA A 119 -9.24 10.40 14.72
CA ALA A 119 -8.99 11.73 14.20
C ALA A 119 -9.08 12.79 15.29
N ASP A 120 -8.26 13.84 15.17
CA ASP A 120 -8.30 14.98 16.07
C ASP A 120 -9.30 16.04 15.55
N PRO A 121 -10.43 16.27 16.24
CA PRO A 121 -11.41 17.29 15.82
C PRO A 121 -10.90 18.73 15.96
N GLN A 122 -9.75 18.94 16.60
CA GLN A 122 -9.11 20.25 16.74
C GLN A 122 -8.00 20.49 15.71
N ALA A 123 -7.67 19.50 14.88
CA ALA A 123 -6.67 19.61 13.84
C ALA A 123 -7.30 19.53 12.44
N ASP A 124 -6.76 20.29 11.50
CA ASP A 124 -7.26 20.28 10.12
C ASP A 124 -6.94 18.96 9.37
N THR A 125 -5.86 18.27 9.73
CA THR A 125 -5.32 17.12 8.95
C THR A 125 -4.62 16.07 9.81
N THR A 126 -5.19 15.72 10.97
CA THR A 126 -4.69 14.61 11.81
C THR A 126 -5.74 13.51 11.88
N SER A 127 -5.54 12.46 11.10
CA SER A 127 -6.47 11.32 11.05
C SER A 127 -5.81 10.03 10.56
N LEU A 128 -6.41 8.92 10.93
CA LEU A 128 -6.11 7.58 10.47
C LEU A 128 -7.42 6.83 10.31
N THR A 129 -7.68 6.37 9.08
CA THR A 129 -8.86 5.58 8.72
C THR A 129 -8.41 4.21 8.23
N THR A 130 -8.90 3.16 8.86
CA THR A 130 -8.68 1.77 8.45
C THR A 130 -10.00 1.13 8.06
N THR A 131 -10.00 0.44 6.92
CA THR A 131 -11.09 -0.43 6.49
C THR A 131 -10.58 -1.87 6.43
N ILE A 132 -11.33 -2.80 7.02
CA ILE A 132 -11.05 -4.24 6.97
C ILE A 132 -12.23 -4.93 6.32
N SER A 133 -12.02 -5.54 5.16
CA SER A 133 -13.07 -6.13 4.34
C SER A 133 -12.64 -7.46 3.73
N VAL A 134 -13.62 -8.24 3.29
CA VAL A 134 -13.35 -9.42 2.46
C VAL A 134 -13.03 -8.97 1.04
N MET A 135 -11.95 -9.50 0.47
CA MET A 135 -11.59 -9.34 -0.92
C MET A 135 -10.96 -10.62 -1.44
N ASN A 136 -11.60 -11.24 -2.43
CA ASN A 136 -11.05 -12.43 -3.07
C ASN A 136 -9.68 -12.15 -3.69
N ARG A 137 -8.82 -13.17 -3.71
CA ARG A 137 -7.45 -13.09 -4.25
C ARG A 137 -7.30 -12.40 -5.61
N GLY A 138 -8.15 -12.71 -6.59
CA GLY A 138 -8.04 -12.14 -7.95
C GLY A 138 -8.10 -10.60 -7.94
N PRO A 139 -9.23 -10.00 -7.52
CA PRO A 139 -9.34 -8.56 -7.36
C PRO A 139 -8.27 -7.93 -6.46
N ALA A 140 -7.85 -8.61 -5.39
CA ALA A 140 -6.79 -8.12 -4.52
C ALA A 140 -5.44 -8.02 -5.25
N LEU A 141 -5.05 -9.05 -6.00
CA LEU A 141 -3.81 -9.04 -6.78
C LEU A 141 -3.85 -7.96 -7.86
N ASP A 142 -4.97 -7.82 -8.57
CA ASP A 142 -5.12 -6.78 -9.59
C ASP A 142 -4.92 -5.38 -8.99
N MET A 143 -5.55 -5.12 -7.83
CA MET A 143 -5.41 -3.86 -7.12
C MET A 143 -3.97 -3.61 -6.63
N LEU A 144 -3.34 -4.60 -6.00
CA LEU A 144 -1.98 -4.46 -5.44
C LEU A 144 -0.92 -4.29 -6.55
N ASN A 145 -1.09 -4.97 -7.69
CA ASN A 145 -0.23 -4.78 -8.86
C ASN A 145 -0.41 -3.37 -9.44
N ALA A 146 -1.65 -2.89 -9.56
CA ALA A 146 -1.89 -1.52 -10.02
C ALA A 146 -1.23 -0.48 -9.10
N LEU A 147 -1.29 -0.66 -7.78
CA LEU A 147 -0.63 0.21 -6.80
C LEU A 147 0.90 0.24 -7.00
N ALA A 148 1.51 -0.92 -7.21
CA ALA A 148 2.95 -1.02 -7.44
C ALA A 148 3.36 -0.38 -8.77
N GLU A 149 2.71 -0.77 -9.86
CA GLU A 149 3.13 -0.45 -11.23
C GLU A 149 2.76 0.97 -11.65
N THR A 150 1.62 1.49 -11.16
CA THR A 150 1.06 2.76 -11.64
C THR A 150 1.05 3.85 -10.59
N GLU A 151 0.91 3.50 -9.31
CA GLU A 151 0.84 4.49 -8.23
C GLU A 151 2.14 4.62 -7.44
N GLY A 152 3.15 3.78 -7.71
CA GLY A 152 4.47 3.87 -7.07
C GLY A 152 4.45 3.49 -5.59
N PHE A 153 3.59 2.56 -5.20
CA PHE A 153 3.65 1.94 -3.88
C PHE A 153 4.83 0.96 -3.80
N SER A 154 5.46 0.86 -2.64
CA SER A 154 6.39 -0.22 -2.35
C SER A 154 5.58 -1.42 -1.87
N CYS A 155 5.63 -2.52 -2.61
CA CYS A 155 4.92 -3.75 -2.29
C CYS A 155 5.89 -4.89 -1.98
N PHE A 156 5.64 -5.61 -0.90
CA PHE A 156 6.46 -6.72 -0.38
C PHE A 156 5.60 -7.73 0.39
N THR A 157 6.16 -8.86 0.78
CA THR A 157 5.41 -9.98 1.39
C THR A 157 5.85 -10.26 2.83
N PRO A 158 5.41 -9.47 3.82
CA PRO A 158 5.63 -9.77 5.24
C PRO A 158 4.52 -10.70 5.78
N ASP A 159 4.81 -11.43 6.86
CA ASP A 159 3.81 -12.07 7.73
C ASP A 159 2.79 -12.97 7.00
N GLY A 160 3.16 -13.57 5.86
CA GLY A 160 2.30 -14.45 5.06
C GLY A 160 1.33 -13.75 4.12
N GLY A 161 1.30 -12.42 4.10
CA GLY A 161 0.47 -11.60 3.21
C GLY A 161 1.27 -10.66 2.31
N THR A 162 0.57 -9.89 1.47
CA THR A 162 1.18 -8.84 0.64
C THR A 162 0.86 -7.48 1.21
N ARG A 163 1.89 -6.72 1.56
CA ARG A 163 1.81 -5.33 2.02
C ARG A 163 2.22 -4.38 0.90
N CYS A 164 1.44 -3.34 0.67
CA CYS A 164 1.78 -2.23 -0.20
C CYS A 164 1.70 -0.93 0.59
N GLU A 165 2.72 -0.08 0.52
CA GLU A 165 2.71 1.20 1.24
C GLU A 165 3.33 2.34 0.45
N LYS A 166 2.83 3.55 0.74
CA LYS A 166 3.35 4.80 0.17
C LYS A 166 3.06 5.96 1.12
N THR A 167 4.00 6.89 1.17
CA THR A 167 3.83 8.20 1.80
C THR A 167 4.01 9.32 0.79
N TRP A 168 3.39 10.47 1.04
CA TRP A 168 3.57 11.67 0.23
C TRP A 168 3.39 12.94 1.09
N PRO A 169 3.97 14.08 0.68
CA PRO A 169 3.69 15.35 1.34
C PRO A 169 2.22 15.75 1.14
N ASN A 170 1.57 16.22 2.21
CA ASN A 170 0.25 16.83 2.10
C ASN A 170 0.33 18.11 1.26
N THR A 171 -0.70 18.40 0.46
CA THR A 171 -0.69 19.52 -0.49
C THR A 171 -0.99 20.87 0.14
N GLN A 172 -1.61 20.89 1.33
CA GLN A 172 -2.06 22.10 2.02
C GLN A 172 -1.27 22.35 3.31
N TYR A 173 -0.86 21.29 4.00
CA TYR A 173 -0.21 21.34 5.31
C TYR A 173 1.19 20.74 5.25
N PRO A 174 2.16 21.20 6.08
CA PRO A 174 3.53 20.69 6.09
C PRO A 174 3.65 19.37 6.86
N VAL A 175 2.78 18.41 6.54
CA VAL A 175 2.72 17.08 7.15
C VAL A 175 2.83 16.00 6.10
N THR A 176 3.00 14.75 6.54
CA THR A 176 3.04 13.58 5.67
C THR A 176 1.70 12.84 5.71
N ASP A 177 1.20 12.55 4.52
CA ASP A 177 0.10 11.61 4.31
C ASP A 177 0.68 10.24 3.95
N GLY A 178 -0.11 9.20 4.15
CA GLY A 178 0.26 7.89 3.67
C GLY A 178 -0.91 6.93 3.57
N ARG A 179 -0.63 5.80 2.95
CA ARG A 179 -1.53 4.67 2.84
C ARG A 179 -0.75 3.37 2.92
N THR A 180 -1.30 2.41 3.65
CA THR A 180 -0.83 1.03 3.72
C THR A 180 -1.98 0.11 3.42
N LEU A 181 -1.77 -0.85 2.51
CA LEU A 181 -2.67 -1.96 2.27
C LEU A 181 -1.96 -3.25 2.67
N PHE A 182 -2.70 -4.19 3.23
CA PHE A 182 -2.25 -5.55 3.49
C PHE A 182 -3.35 -6.52 3.08
N TRP A 183 -2.99 -7.56 2.34
CA TRP A 183 -3.92 -8.62 1.96
C TRP A 183 -3.39 -9.99 2.36
N GLN A 184 -4.22 -10.79 3.01
CA GLN A 184 -3.96 -12.18 3.38
C GLN A 184 -5.28 -12.93 3.55
N ASP A 185 -5.35 -14.17 3.06
CA ASP A 185 -6.47 -15.10 3.27
C ASP A 185 -7.87 -14.47 3.05
N ASP A 186 -8.02 -13.81 1.89
CA ASP A 186 -9.23 -13.11 1.45
C ASP A 186 -9.66 -11.91 2.32
N ILE A 187 -8.79 -11.43 3.21
CA ILE A 187 -9.00 -10.20 3.99
C ILE A 187 -8.08 -9.10 3.47
N LEU A 188 -8.67 -7.95 3.15
CA LEU A 188 -7.95 -6.71 2.84
C LEU A 188 -8.03 -5.76 4.04
N ILE A 189 -6.88 -5.26 4.47
CA ILE A 189 -6.73 -4.15 5.41
C ILE A 189 -6.23 -2.94 4.60
N ASP A 190 -7.00 -1.86 4.53
CA ASP A 190 -6.63 -0.61 3.87
C ASP A 190 -6.63 0.53 4.89
N THR A 191 -5.45 1.10 5.16
CA THR A 191 -5.28 2.20 6.10
C THR A 191 -4.78 3.43 5.38
N ARG A 192 -5.50 4.55 5.49
CA ARG A 192 -5.06 5.88 5.06
C ARG A 192 -4.86 6.77 6.27
N TYR A 193 -3.85 7.61 6.22
CA TYR A 193 -3.55 8.51 7.33
C TYR A 193 -2.96 9.84 6.86
N SER A 194 -3.09 10.85 7.73
CA SER A 194 -2.45 12.16 7.61
C SER A 194 -1.97 12.60 8.98
N ASN A 195 -0.69 12.97 9.10
CA ASN A 195 -0.04 13.41 10.34
C ASN A 195 -0.19 12.42 11.54
N LEU A 196 -0.60 11.18 11.28
CA LEU A 196 -0.89 10.17 12.30
C LEU A 196 -0.46 8.80 11.79
N ALA A 197 0.79 8.43 12.05
CA ALA A 197 1.36 7.14 11.63
C ALA A 197 1.91 6.38 12.85
N PRO A 198 1.05 5.76 13.68
CA PRO A 198 1.50 5.00 14.83
C PRO A 198 2.45 3.88 14.41
N SER A 199 3.54 3.72 15.14
CA SER A 199 4.52 2.67 14.88
C SER A 199 3.91 1.31 15.16
N GLY A 200 4.09 0.37 14.23
CA GLY A 200 3.56 -1.00 14.35
C GLY A 200 2.07 -1.15 14.06
N TYR A 201 1.37 -0.09 13.63
CA TYR A 201 -0.09 -0.11 13.46
C TYR A 201 -0.57 -1.28 12.57
N THR A 202 -0.07 -1.39 11.33
CA THR A 202 -0.48 -2.48 10.43
C THR A 202 -0.09 -3.85 10.98
N SER A 203 1.12 -4.00 11.52
CA SER A 203 1.58 -5.28 12.08
C SER A 203 0.72 -5.72 13.26
N SER A 204 0.26 -4.78 14.08
CA SER A 204 -0.66 -5.09 15.18
C SER A 204 -2.01 -5.62 14.70
N ILE A 205 -2.55 -5.09 13.60
CA ILE A 205 -3.80 -5.59 13.02
C ILE A 205 -3.58 -7.00 12.47
N VAL A 206 -2.48 -7.21 11.74
CA VAL A 206 -2.13 -8.51 11.17
C VAL A 206 -2.01 -9.56 12.28
N GLU A 207 -1.28 -9.27 13.35
CA GLU A 207 -1.13 -10.19 14.48
C GLU A 207 -2.47 -10.54 15.14
N ASN A 208 -3.36 -9.56 15.36
CA ASN A 208 -4.66 -9.84 15.99
C ASN A 208 -5.63 -10.62 15.09
N LEU A 209 -5.45 -10.58 13.76
CA LEU A 209 -6.32 -11.28 12.82
C LEU A 209 -5.78 -12.66 12.42
N PHE A 210 -4.46 -12.82 12.34
CA PHE A 210 -3.82 -13.99 11.75
C PHE A 210 -2.80 -14.69 12.66
N GLY A 211 -2.48 -14.12 13.83
CA GLY A 211 -1.54 -14.67 14.82
C GLY A 211 -2.10 -15.74 15.73
#